data_AF-A0A8J8EFW7-F1
#
_entry.id   AF-A0A8J8EFW7-F1
#
_cell.length_a   1.000
_cell.length_b   1.000
_cell.length_c   1.000
_cell.angle_alpha   90.00
_cell.angle_beta   90.00
_cell.angle_gamma   90.00
#
_symmetry.space_group_name_H-M   'P 1'
#
loop_
_entity.id
_entity.type
_entity.pdbx_description
1 polymer ?
#
loop_
_entity_poly.entity_id
_entity_poly.type
_entity_poly.pdbx_seq_one_letter_code
_entity_poly.pdbx_strand_id
1 'polypeptide(L)'
;MRGGVLTVVALLLVGVLLVGWTHIDGGFPKGEFENASSHRNSNVTVSVATVEINGPFTGYLTVPRRFLNETDAFLNSINVTLYVFTVEVTGKELNASMSIPVLRLSPAFVPRDFNVSINGHMVTGVTYVPYAERLPVAVWSAEGSLETTSYLTVHPEDEKAVSGRWSAEYLNDASGSVLLEAGELELALNVTEPNRFKFVVLHNGTEVSSGVLGVDQ
;
A
#
# COMPACT_ATOMS: atom_id res chain seq x y z
N MET A 1 19.46 23.96 -33.72
CA MET A 1 17.99 24.06 -33.79
C MET A 1 17.39 22.82 -33.15
N ARG A 2 16.40 23.01 -32.26
CA ARG A 2 15.58 22.00 -31.55
C ARG A 2 16.38 21.18 -30.52
N GLY A 3 15.98 21.05 -29.27
CA GLY A 3 14.79 21.48 -28.53
C GLY A 3 14.81 20.65 -27.24
N GLY A 4 14.91 21.30 -26.09
CA GLY A 4 14.85 20.61 -24.80
C GLY A 4 13.42 20.14 -24.54
N VAL A 5 13.28 18.90 -24.08
CA VAL A 5 12.12 18.44 -23.33
C VAL A 5 12.62 17.47 -22.26
N LEU A 6 12.48 17.89 -21.01
CA LEU A 6 12.60 17.06 -19.82
C LEU A 6 11.27 16.30 -19.70
N THR A 7 11.29 14.98 -19.77
CA THR A 7 10.09 14.17 -19.52
C THR A 7 10.40 13.15 -18.45
N VAL A 8 9.83 13.35 -17.26
CA VAL A 8 9.79 12.36 -16.18
C VAL A 8 8.59 11.45 -16.44
N VAL A 9 8.83 10.14 -16.40
CA VAL A 9 7.86 9.08 -16.68
C VAL A 9 7.03 8.75 -15.44
N ALA A 10 5.73 8.54 -15.63
CA ALA A 10 4.94 7.69 -14.73
C ALA A 10 4.09 6.76 -15.60
N LEU A 11 4.35 5.46 -15.53
CA LEU A 11 3.61 4.40 -16.23
C LEU A 11 3.03 3.48 -15.15
N LEU A 12 1.70 3.34 -15.10
CA LEU A 12 1.03 2.32 -14.30
C LEU A 12 -0.19 1.78 -15.06
N LEU A 13 -0.33 0.45 -15.01
CA LEU A 13 -1.16 -0.39 -15.87
C LEU A 13 -2.67 -0.37 -15.55
N VAL A 14 -3.44 -0.35 -16.65
CA VAL A 14 -4.80 -0.81 -16.98
C VAL A 14 -5.72 -1.39 -15.88
N GLY A 15 -6.94 -0.84 -15.83
CA GLY A 15 -8.17 -1.49 -15.37
C GLY A 15 -9.42 -0.68 -15.75
N VAL A 16 -10.23 -1.16 -16.68
CA VAL A 16 -11.44 -0.52 -17.24
C VAL A 16 -12.64 -0.68 -16.31
N LEU A 17 -13.41 0.39 -16.06
CA LEU A 17 -14.88 0.29 -15.97
C LEU A 17 -15.57 1.66 -16.20
N LEU A 18 -16.47 1.67 -17.19
CA LEU A 18 -17.44 2.72 -17.51
C LEU A 18 -18.46 2.89 -16.37
N VAL A 19 -18.93 4.12 -16.11
CA VAL A 19 -20.33 4.62 -16.11
C VAL A 19 -20.25 6.07 -15.57
N GLY A 20 -20.46 7.11 -16.38
CA GLY A 20 -21.78 7.71 -16.62
C GLY A 20 -21.88 9.07 -15.90
N TRP A 21 -21.78 10.16 -16.65
CA TRP A 21 -22.11 11.51 -16.17
C TRP A 21 -23.61 11.68 -16.10
N THR A 22 -24.14 12.02 -14.94
CA THR A 22 -25.36 12.82 -14.83
C THR A 22 -25.21 13.85 -13.72
N HIS A 23 -25.56 15.10 -14.07
CA HIS A 23 -25.73 16.25 -13.20
C HIS A 23 -26.42 15.92 -11.87
N ILE A 24 -25.90 16.45 -10.76
CA ILE A 24 -26.66 16.59 -9.51
C ILE A 24 -26.95 18.08 -9.32
N ASP A 25 -28.15 18.48 -9.69
CA ASP A 25 -28.81 19.67 -9.15
C ASP A 25 -29.58 19.28 -7.88
N GLY A 26 -29.40 20.07 -6.82
CA GLY A 26 -30.45 20.40 -5.86
C GLY A 26 -30.91 19.35 -4.84
N GLY A 27 -30.65 19.67 -3.56
CA GLY A 27 -31.61 19.45 -2.47
C GLY A 27 -31.49 18.14 -1.70
N PHE A 28 -31.07 18.24 -0.43
CA PHE A 28 -31.35 17.21 0.57
C PHE A 28 -32.86 17.18 0.88
N PRO A 29 -33.47 15.98 0.96
CA PRO A 29 -34.52 15.79 1.94
C PRO A 29 -34.27 14.55 2.81
N LYS A 30 -34.52 14.75 4.11
CA LYS A 30 -34.82 13.71 5.10
C LYS A 30 -36.09 12.98 4.65
N GLY A 31 -36.05 11.66 4.49
CA GLY A 31 -37.23 10.85 4.21
C GLY A 31 -36.99 9.37 4.45
N GLU A 32 -37.61 8.83 5.49
CA GLU A 32 -37.89 7.39 5.63
C GLU A 32 -38.79 6.95 4.46
N PHE A 33 -38.46 5.83 3.82
CA PHE A 33 -39.32 5.18 2.84
C PHE A 33 -39.53 3.71 3.23
N GLU A 34 -40.79 3.35 3.47
CA GLU A 34 -41.29 1.98 3.59
C GLU A 34 -42.24 1.64 2.41
N ASN A 35 -42.41 0.33 2.20
CA ASN A 35 -43.32 -0.43 1.30
C ASN A 35 -42.93 -0.61 -0.18
N ALA A 36 -43.13 -1.76 -0.85
CA ALA A 36 -43.60 -3.10 -0.47
C ALA A 36 -43.30 -4.16 -1.58
N SER A 37 -43.15 -5.42 -1.14
CA SER A 37 -43.53 -6.70 -1.78
C SER A 37 -42.79 -7.32 -2.99
N SER A 38 -42.41 -8.59 -2.76
CA SER A 38 -42.49 -9.78 -3.63
C SER A 38 -41.52 -9.96 -4.80
N HIS A 39 -40.36 -10.57 -4.53
CA HIS A 39 -39.81 -11.73 -5.25
C HIS A 39 -38.63 -12.30 -4.43
N ARG A 40 -38.62 -13.61 -4.21
CA ARG A 40 -37.64 -14.32 -3.36
C ARG A 40 -36.31 -14.50 -4.12
N ASN A 41 -35.58 -13.41 -4.32
CA ASN A 41 -34.13 -13.41 -4.33
C ASN A 41 -33.73 -12.86 -2.97
N SER A 42 -32.90 -13.57 -2.21
CA SER A 42 -32.38 -13.04 -0.95
C SER A 42 -31.44 -11.87 -1.29
N ASN A 43 -32.01 -10.68 -1.55
CA ASN A 43 -31.26 -9.43 -1.62
C ASN A 43 -30.77 -9.17 -0.21
N VAL A 44 -29.56 -9.66 0.10
CA VAL A 44 -28.89 -9.32 1.35
C VAL A 44 -28.53 -7.85 1.25
N THR A 45 -29.38 -6.98 1.80
CA THR A 45 -29.06 -5.56 1.95
C THR A 45 -28.02 -5.45 3.05
N VAL A 46 -26.75 -5.36 2.69
CA VAL A 46 -25.67 -5.13 3.65
C VAL A 46 -25.62 -3.62 3.94
N SER A 47 -25.99 -3.25 5.16
CA SER A 47 -25.85 -1.86 5.62
C SER A 47 -24.38 -1.52 5.80
N VAL A 48 -23.95 -0.41 5.20
CA VAL A 48 -22.62 0.18 5.42
C VAL A 48 -22.74 1.41 6.32
N ALA A 49 -21.63 1.77 6.95
CA ALA A 49 -21.50 3.00 7.69
C ALA A 49 -20.11 3.59 7.46
N THR A 50 -20.01 4.91 7.61
CA THR A 50 -18.77 5.66 7.47
C THR A 50 -18.36 6.18 8.83
N VAL A 51 -17.09 6.02 9.17
CA VAL A 51 -16.48 6.49 10.41
C VAL A 51 -15.20 7.24 10.08
N GLU A 52 -14.87 8.25 10.87
CA GLU A 52 -13.59 8.92 10.82
C GLU A 52 -12.59 8.15 11.69
N ILE A 53 -11.52 7.66 11.08
CA ILE A 53 -10.41 7.00 11.78
C ILE A 53 -9.38 8.07 12.12
N ASN A 54 -8.91 8.07 13.36
CA ASN A 54 -7.97 9.05 13.89
C ASN A 54 -6.91 8.34 14.75
N GLY A 55 -5.79 7.98 14.12
CA GLY A 55 -4.68 7.28 14.77
C GLY A 55 -3.52 7.02 13.79
N PRO A 56 -2.87 5.84 13.85
CA PRO A 56 -1.84 5.43 12.89
C PRO A 56 -2.32 5.46 11.43
N PHE A 57 -3.63 5.38 11.24
CA PHE A 57 -4.30 5.70 9.99
C PHE A 57 -5.26 6.87 10.24
N THR A 58 -5.39 7.78 9.27
CA THR A 58 -6.34 8.89 9.34
C THR A 58 -7.15 9.02 8.06
N GLY A 59 -8.44 9.28 8.21
CA GLY A 59 -9.36 9.54 7.10
C GLY A 59 -10.74 8.92 7.31
N TYR A 60 -11.56 8.95 6.26
CA TYR A 60 -12.89 8.35 6.31
C TYR A 60 -12.85 6.91 5.81
N LEU A 61 -13.38 6.01 6.64
CA LEU A 61 -13.50 4.59 6.37
C LEU A 61 -14.97 4.23 6.20
N THR A 62 -15.32 3.63 5.06
CA THR A 62 -16.62 2.99 4.85
C THR A 62 -16.48 1.49 5.07
N VAL A 63 -17.33 0.91 5.91
CA VAL A 63 -17.32 -0.52 6.28
C VAL A 63 -18.73 -1.07 6.44
N PRO A 64 -18.92 -2.40 6.37
CA PRO A 64 -20.17 -3.02 6.81
C PRO A 64 -20.49 -2.60 8.25
N ARG A 65 -21.70 -2.09 8.49
CA ARG A 65 -22.07 -1.43 9.74
C ARG A 65 -21.87 -2.31 10.98
N ARG A 66 -22.03 -3.62 10.83
CA ARG A 66 -21.80 -4.62 11.89
C ARG A 66 -20.35 -4.69 12.38
N PHE A 67 -19.38 -4.28 11.56
CA PHE A 67 -17.96 -4.34 11.88
C PHE A 67 -17.39 -2.97 12.29
N LEU A 68 -18.17 -1.88 12.22
CA LEU A 68 -17.67 -0.52 12.35
C LEU A 68 -16.80 -0.29 13.58
N ASN A 69 -17.30 -0.64 14.77
CA ASN A 69 -16.57 -0.42 16.02
C ASN A 69 -15.30 -1.29 16.12
N GLU A 70 -15.36 -2.53 15.63
CA GLU A 70 -14.23 -3.46 15.68
C GLU A 70 -13.17 -3.11 14.63
N THR A 71 -13.57 -2.62 13.45
CA THR A 71 -12.63 -2.13 12.44
C THR A 71 -11.92 -0.85 12.90
N ASP A 72 -12.65 0.08 13.52
CA ASP A 72 -12.05 1.28 14.12
C ASP A 72 -11.06 0.91 15.23
N ALA A 73 -11.45 0.03 16.16
CA ALA A 73 -10.55 -0.47 17.19
C ALA A 73 -9.33 -1.21 16.61
N PHE A 74 -9.53 -2.00 15.55
CA PHE A 74 -8.45 -2.73 14.90
C PHE A 74 -7.43 -1.77 14.30
N LEU A 75 -7.85 -0.82 13.46
CA LEU A 75 -6.94 0.11 12.79
C LEU A 75 -6.19 1.01 13.79
N ASN A 76 -6.86 1.45 14.86
CA ASN A 76 -6.22 2.24 15.92
C ASN A 76 -5.29 1.40 16.83
N SER A 77 -5.33 0.06 16.74
CA SER A 77 -4.44 -0.82 17.47
C SER A 77 -3.16 -1.19 16.72
N ILE A 78 -3.05 -0.80 15.45
CA ILE A 78 -1.90 -1.17 14.59
C ILE A 78 -0.72 -0.28 14.95
N ASN A 79 0.32 -0.86 15.54
CA ASN A 79 1.63 -0.19 15.57
C ASN A 79 2.21 -0.21 14.15
N VAL A 80 2.52 0.99 13.64
CA VAL A 80 3.06 1.19 12.30
C VAL A 80 4.50 1.69 12.41
N THR A 81 5.46 0.88 11.94
CA THR A 81 6.87 1.30 11.83
C THR A 81 7.25 1.47 10.35
N LEU A 82 7.87 2.59 10.01
CA LEU A 82 8.42 2.82 8.68
C LEU A 82 9.89 2.37 8.63
N TYR A 83 10.22 1.46 7.74
CA TYR A 83 11.59 1.10 7.38
C TYR A 83 11.97 1.81 6.09
N VAL A 84 13.12 2.47 6.06
CA VAL A 84 13.60 3.18 4.87
C VAL A 84 14.99 2.67 4.51
N PHE A 85 15.09 2.02 3.35
CA PHE A 85 16.37 1.59 2.78
C PHE A 85 16.85 2.61 1.77
N THR A 86 17.93 3.32 2.07
CA THR A 86 18.53 4.27 1.13
C THR A 86 19.76 3.67 0.46
N VAL A 87 19.75 3.67 -0.87
CA VAL A 87 20.85 3.18 -1.68
C VAL A 87 21.43 4.35 -2.46
N GLU A 88 22.74 4.53 -2.36
CA GLU A 88 23.51 5.42 -3.23
C GLU A 88 24.41 4.57 -4.14
N VAL A 89 24.31 4.79 -5.46
CA VAL A 89 25.17 4.15 -6.46
C VAL A 89 26.02 5.21 -7.12
N THR A 90 27.33 4.96 -7.13
CA THR A 90 28.32 5.88 -7.72
C THR A 90 29.14 5.21 -8.79
N GLY A 91 29.42 5.93 -9.87
CA GLY A 91 30.08 5.37 -11.04
C GLY A 91 30.24 6.42 -12.12
N LYS A 92 30.99 6.06 -13.16
CA LYS A 92 31.27 6.95 -14.28
C LYS A 92 30.00 7.34 -15.05
N GLU A 93 29.08 6.39 -15.21
CA GLU A 93 27.85 6.53 -16.01
C GLU A 93 26.59 6.67 -15.13
N LEU A 94 26.69 6.32 -13.84
CA LEU A 94 25.57 6.35 -12.91
C LEU A 94 26.00 6.98 -11.58
N ASN A 95 25.38 8.09 -11.21
CA ASN A 95 25.49 8.68 -9.89
C ASN A 95 24.08 9.05 -9.42
N ALA A 96 23.46 8.15 -8.66
CA ALA A 96 22.06 8.23 -8.31
C ALA A 96 21.81 7.66 -6.92
N SER A 97 20.70 8.07 -6.31
CA SER A 97 20.23 7.50 -5.06
C SER A 97 18.74 7.22 -5.13
N MET A 98 18.29 6.28 -4.32
CA MET A 98 16.88 5.95 -4.13
C MET A 98 16.62 5.59 -2.68
N SER A 99 15.37 5.75 -2.25
CA SER A 99 14.87 5.22 -0.99
C SER A 99 13.74 4.25 -1.25
N ILE A 100 13.75 3.11 -0.57
CA ILE A 100 12.70 2.09 -0.64
C ILE A 100 12.02 2.01 0.72
N PRO A 101 10.87 2.69 0.89
CA PRO A 101 10.14 2.67 2.13
C PRO A 101 9.21 1.43 2.21
N VAL A 102 9.18 0.79 3.38
CA VAL A 102 8.34 -0.36 3.70
C VAL A 102 7.70 -0.13 5.07
N LEU A 103 6.40 -0.38 5.19
CA LEU A 103 5.72 -0.36 6.48
C LEU A 103 5.71 -1.74 7.10
N ARG A 104 6.01 -1.81 8.39
CA ARG A 104 5.68 -2.93 9.26
C ARG A 104 4.40 -2.60 10.01
N LEU A 105 3.37 -3.41 9.81
CA LEU A 105 2.08 -3.34 10.48
C LEU A 105 2.05 -4.40 11.57
N SER A 106 1.79 -4.02 12.81
CA SER A 106 1.75 -4.92 13.96
C SER A 106 0.47 -4.68 14.76
N PRO A 107 -0.66 -5.30 14.37
CA PRO A 107 -1.91 -5.17 15.10
C PRO A 107 -1.82 -5.84 16.47
N ALA A 108 -2.53 -5.29 17.46
CA ALA A 108 -2.61 -5.91 18.79
C ALA A 108 -3.49 -7.18 18.82
N PHE A 109 -4.38 -7.34 17.84
CA PHE A 109 -5.26 -8.50 17.68
C PHE A 109 -5.65 -8.67 16.21
N VAL A 110 -6.15 -9.85 15.85
CA VAL A 110 -6.68 -10.13 14.50
C VAL A 110 -8.20 -10.30 14.61
N PRO A 111 -9.00 -9.58 13.80
CA PRO A 111 -10.45 -9.76 13.81
C PRO A 111 -10.85 -11.17 13.39
N ARG A 112 -11.94 -11.68 13.97
CA ARG A 112 -12.41 -13.05 13.69
C ARG A 112 -13.47 -13.11 12.61
N ASP A 113 -14.31 -12.08 12.55
CA ASP A 113 -15.53 -12.09 11.74
C ASP A 113 -15.37 -11.34 10.41
N PHE A 114 -14.26 -10.62 10.25
CA PHE A 114 -13.92 -9.90 9.04
C PHE A 114 -12.42 -9.93 8.77
N ASN A 115 -12.07 -9.59 7.55
CA ASN A 115 -10.72 -9.48 7.06
C ASN A 115 -10.40 -8.02 6.76
N VAL A 116 -9.13 -7.67 6.90
CA VAL A 116 -8.59 -6.37 6.51
C VAL A 116 -7.38 -6.59 5.63
N SER A 117 -7.32 -5.91 4.50
CA SER A 117 -6.07 -5.72 3.74
C SER A 117 -5.64 -4.27 3.73
N ILE A 118 -4.33 -4.07 3.77
CA ILE A 118 -3.70 -2.76 3.65
C ILE A 118 -2.73 -2.86 2.48
N ASN A 119 -2.91 -1.97 1.50
CA ASN A 119 -2.18 -2.00 0.24
C ASN A 119 -2.26 -3.35 -0.51
N GLY A 120 -3.38 -4.05 -0.39
CA GLY A 120 -3.58 -5.37 -1.00
C GLY A 120 -2.99 -6.56 -0.23
N HIS A 121 -2.33 -6.32 0.91
CA HIS A 121 -1.81 -7.39 1.78
C HIS A 121 -2.76 -7.64 2.94
N MET A 122 -3.16 -8.91 3.13
CA MET A 122 -3.98 -9.32 4.25
C MET A 122 -3.25 -9.13 5.58
N VAL A 123 -3.91 -8.52 6.56
CA VAL A 123 -3.34 -8.28 7.89
C VAL A 123 -3.82 -9.36 8.87
N THR A 124 -3.09 -10.47 8.93
CA THR A 124 -3.35 -11.61 9.85
C THR A 124 -2.37 -11.68 11.03
N GLY A 125 -1.59 -10.64 11.23
CA GLY A 125 -0.52 -10.56 12.23
C GLY A 125 0.48 -9.48 11.83
N VAL A 126 1.76 -9.69 12.12
CA VAL A 126 2.82 -8.81 11.60
C VAL A 126 2.83 -8.93 10.08
N THR A 127 2.65 -7.81 9.39
CA THR A 127 2.57 -7.74 7.93
C THR A 127 3.44 -6.61 7.42
N TYR A 128 4.18 -6.85 6.34
CA TYR A 128 4.99 -5.83 5.70
C TYR A 128 4.36 -5.45 4.37
N VAL A 129 4.27 -4.14 4.09
CA VAL A 129 3.65 -3.62 2.87
C VAL A 129 4.49 -2.48 2.28
N PRO A 130 4.48 -2.29 0.95
CA PRO A 130 5.04 -1.08 0.36
C PRO A 130 4.41 0.17 0.97
N TYR A 131 5.23 1.15 1.32
CA TYR A 131 4.74 2.42 1.84
C TYR A 131 4.25 3.32 0.70
N ALA A 132 3.15 4.01 0.95
CA ALA A 132 2.76 5.24 0.28
C ALA A 132 2.06 6.12 1.32
N GLU A 133 2.05 7.44 1.12
CA GLU A 133 1.42 8.39 2.05
C GLU A 133 -0.07 8.08 2.28
N ARG A 134 -0.74 7.55 1.25
CA ARG A 134 -2.14 7.16 1.30
C ARG A 134 -2.30 5.73 0.79
N LEU A 135 -2.79 4.84 1.65
CA LEU A 135 -2.92 3.42 1.37
C LEU A 135 -4.38 3.01 1.24
N PRO A 136 -4.71 2.10 0.29
CA PRO A 136 -6.02 1.48 0.26
C PRO A 136 -6.13 0.49 1.43
N VAL A 137 -7.20 0.63 2.19
CA VAL A 137 -7.61 -0.26 3.28
C VAL A 137 -8.92 -0.90 2.85
N ALA A 138 -8.91 -2.20 2.59
CA ALA A 138 -10.09 -2.96 2.24
C ALA A 138 -10.56 -3.80 3.43
N VAL A 139 -11.87 -3.87 3.63
CA VAL A 139 -12.52 -4.58 4.73
C VAL A 139 -13.66 -5.40 4.17
N TRP A 140 -13.72 -6.68 4.53
CA TRP A 140 -14.77 -7.57 4.07
C TRP A 140 -15.12 -8.65 5.08
N SER A 141 -16.35 -9.13 5.01
CA SER A 141 -16.79 -10.29 5.80
C SER A 141 -15.93 -11.51 5.53
N ALA A 142 -15.63 -12.32 6.56
CA ALA A 142 -15.02 -13.64 6.35
C ALA A 142 -15.84 -14.54 5.42
N GLU A 143 -17.16 -14.33 5.39
CA GLU A 143 -18.12 -15.04 4.52
C GLU A 143 -18.21 -14.46 3.08
N GLY A 144 -17.47 -13.39 2.76
CA GLY A 144 -17.32 -12.87 1.39
C GLY A 144 -18.49 -12.06 0.82
N SER A 145 -19.43 -11.60 1.66
CA SER A 145 -20.69 -10.97 1.20
C SER A 145 -20.60 -9.48 0.81
N LEU A 146 -19.57 -8.75 1.26
CA LEU A 146 -19.33 -7.35 0.90
C LEU A 146 -17.89 -6.96 1.20
N GLU A 147 -17.24 -6.28 0.25
CA GLU A 147 -15.92 -5.64 0.40
C GLU A 147 -16.07 -4.12 0.24
N THR A 148 -15.41 -3.38 1.12
CA THR A 148 -15.36 -1.92 1.09
C THR A 148 -13.91 -1.47 1.12
N THR A 149 -13.53 -0.55 0.24
CA THR A 149 -12.16 0.00 0.18
C THR A 149 -12.19 1.49 0.42
N SER A 150 -11.35 1.96 1.33
CA SER A 150 -11.14 3.37 1.64
C SER A 150 -9.65 3.70 1.57
N TYR A 151 -9.29 4.94 1.25
CA TYR A 151 -7.90 5.36 1.17
C TYR A 151 -7.55 6.23 2.37
N LEU A 152 -6.74 5.68 3.28
CA LEU A 152 -6.36 6.33 4.53
C LEU A 152 -4.92 6.83 4.45
N THR A 153 -4.68 8.00 5.03
CA THR A 153 -3.31 8.49 5.24
C THR A 153 -2.69 7.71 6.39
N VAL A 154 -1.43 7.31 6.26
CA VAL A 154 -0.71 6.55 7.27
C VAL A 154 0.30 7.43 8.00
N HIS A 155 0.38 7.28 9.32
CA HIS A 155 1.29 7.99 10.21
C HIS A 155 2.11 6.96 10.99
N PRO A 156 3.31 6.61 10.52
CA PRO A 156 4.20 5.73 11.26
C PRO A 156 4.53 6.32 12.63
N GLU A 157 4.47 5.48 13.67
CA GLU A 157 4.85 5.85 15.03
C GLU A 157 6.38 5.93 15.18
N ASP A 158 7.07 5.05 14.46
CA ASP A 158 8.52 4.91 14.48
C ASP A 158 9.08 4.88 13.06
N GLU A 159 10.30 5.39 12.89
CA GLU A 159 11.06 5.30 11.65
C GLU A 159 12.42 4.63 11.91
N LYS A 160 12.80 3.70 11.04
CA LYS A 160 14.10 3.02 11.00
C LYS A 160 14.72 3.17 9.62
N ALA A 161 15.69 4.06 9.51
CA ALA A 161 16.43 4.29 8.29
C ALA A 161 17.78 3.57 8.31
N VAL A 162 18.12 2.88 7.21
CA VAL A 162 19.44 2.33 6.94
C VAL A 162 19.91 2.77 5.58
N SER A 163 21.20 3.02 5.44
CA SER A 163 21.78 3.51 4.19
C SER A 163 23.07 2.79 3.83
N GLY A 164 23.31 2.67 2.54
CA GLY A 164 24.55 2.12 2.00
C GLY A 164 24.90 2.78 0.68
N ARG A 165 26.21 2.79 0.41
CA ARG A 165 26.79 3.38 -0.80
C ARG A 165 27.73 2.40 -1.45
N TRP A 166 27.55 2.18 -2.74
CA TRP A 166 28.36 1.25 -3.53
C TRP A 166 28.80 1.86 -4.85
N SER A 167 29.86 1.30 -5.44
CA SER A 167 30.21 1.61 -6.81
C SER A 167 29.35 0.77 -7.76
N ALA A 168 29.01 1.33 -8.93
CA ALA A 168 28.32 0.60 -9.99
C ALA A 168 29.13 -0.63 -10.44
N GLU A 169 30.47 -0.49 -10.49
CA GLU A 169 31.41 -1.57 -10.79
C GLU A 169 31.26 -2.75 -9.83
N TYR A 170 31.18 -2.50 -8.52
CA TYR A 170 30.96 -3.54 -7.52
C TYR A 170 29.59 -4.20 -7.69
N LEU A 171 28.53 -3.39 -7.87
CA LEU A 171 27.17 -3.90 -7.94
C LEU A 171 26.93 -4.81 -9.15
N ASN A 172 27.58 -4.53 -10.28
CA ASN A 172 27.47 -5.38 -11.48
C ASN A 172 27.84 -6.85 -11.20
N ASP A 173 28.77 -7.10 -10.27
CA ASP A 173 29.24 -8.44 -9.91
C ASP A 173 28.60 -8.99 -8.63
N ALA A 174 27.75 -8.21 -7.94
CA ALA A 174 27.18 -8.53 -6.63
C ALA A 174 25.72 -9.02 -6.70
N SER A 175 25.22 -9.42 -7.87
CA SER A 175 23.84 -9.90 -8.03
C SER A 175 23.54 -11.09 -7.10
N GLY A 176 22.39 -11.07 -6.43
CA GLY A 176 21.98 -12.06 -5.44
C GLY A 176 22.50 -11.82 -4.02
N SER A 177 23.31 -10.78 -3.79
CA SER A 177 23.78 -10.43 -2.45
C SER A 177 22.72 -9.69 -1.63
N VAL A 178 22.76 -9.87 -0.32
CA VAL A 178 22.11 -8.99 0.66
C VAL A 178 23.07 -7.85 0.97
N LEU A 179 22.60 -6.62 0.76
CA LEU A 179 23.39 -5.40 0.89
C LEU A 179 23.20 -4.70 2.25
N LEU A 180 21.97 -4.70 2.77
CA LEU A 180 21.61 -4.10 4.06
C LEU A 180 20.57 -4.95 4.76
N GLU A 181 20.51 -4.82 6.08
CA GLU A 181 19.49 -5.44 6.92
C GLU A 181 18.90 -4.40 7.87
N ALA A 182 17.59 -4.48 8.12
CA ALA A 182 16.90 -3.66 9.11
C ALA A 182 15.78 -4.46 9.77
N GLY A 183 16.01 -4.92 11.01
CA GLY A 183 15.07 -5.80 11.70
C GLY A 183 15.00 -7.17 11.02
N GLU A 184 13.81 -7.55 10.54
CA GLU A 184 13.58 -8.80 9.79
C GLU A 184 13.62 -8.60 8.26
N LEU A 185 13.93 -7.38 7.81
CA LEU A 185 13.96 -7.02 6.40
C LEU A 185 15.39 -7.04 5.86
N GLU A 186 15.54 -7.59 4.67
CA GLU A 186 16.80 -7.66 3.93
C GLU A 186 16.67 -6.87 2.63
N LEU A 187 17.67 -6.05 2.30
CA LEU A 187 17.77 -5.41 0.99
C LEU A 187 18.69 -6.24 0.10
N ALA A 188 18.12 -6.97 -0.85
CA ALA A 188 18.85 -7.76 -1.83
C ALA A 188 19.05 -7.02 -3.15
N LEU A 189 20.15 -7.34 -3.84
CA LEU A 189 20.45 -6.85 -5.18
C LEU A 189 20.09 -7.88 -6.24
N ASN A 190 19.44 -7.46 -7.31
CA ASN A 190 19.27 -8.24 -8.53
C ASN A 190 19.70 -7.40 -9.74
N VAL A 191 20.68 -7.90 -10.49
CA VAL A 191 21.22 -7.26 -11.69
C VAL A 191 20.81 -8.07 -12.91
N THR A 192 19.99 -7.48 -13.77
CA THR A 192 19.56 -8.10 -15.04
C THR A 192 20.42 -7.64 -16.22
N GLU A 193 20.91 -6.40 -16.17
CA GLU A 193 21.72 -5.77 -17.21
C GLU A 193 22.82 -4.93 -16.53
N PRO A 194 24.01 -4.77 -17.15
CA PRO A 194 25.04 -3.90 -16.60
C PRO A 194 24.52 -2.48 -16.36
N ASN A 195 24.87 -1.91 -15.20
CA ASN A 195 24.43 -0.58 -14.76
C ASN A 195 22.91 -0.43 -14.58
N ARG A 196 22.19 -1.55 -14.43
CA ARG A 196 20.76 -1.58 -14.10
C ARG A 196 20.51 -2.49 -12.90
N PHE A 197 20.29 -1.85 -11.76
CA PHE A 197 20.24 -2.47 -10.45
C PHE A 197 18.82 -2.47 -9.92
N LYS A 198 18.19 -3.65 -9.78
CA LYS A 198 16.94 -3.82 -9.03
C LYS A 198 17.29 -4.11 -7.58
N PHE A 199 16.90 -3.22 -6.68
CA PHE A 199 17.00 -3.39 -5.25
C PHE A 199 15.66 -3.90 -4.72
N VAL A 200 15.69 -4.99 -3.98
CA VAL A 200 14.49 -5.71 -3.52
C VAL A 200 14.53 -5.82 -2.01
N VAL A 201 13.50 -5.30 -1.34
CA VAL A 201 13.30 -5.51 0.09
C VAL A 201 12.54 -6.82 0.30
N LEU A 202 13.16 -7.74 1.02
CA LEU A 202 12.65 -9.07 1.32
C LEU A 202 12.24 -9.16 2.79
N HIS A 203 11.16 -9.90 3.05
CA HIS A 203 10.83 -10.43 4.38
C HIS A 203 10.74 -11.96 4.27
N ASN A 204 11.58 -12.69 5.00
CA ASN A 204 11.65 -14.15 4.95
C ASN A 204 11.72 -14.70 3.50
N GLY A 205 12.52 -14.06 2.64
CA GLY A 205 12.68 -14.42 1.23
C GLY A 205 11.57 -14.00 0.28
N THR A 206 10.51 -13.33 0.76
CA THR A 206 9.41 -12.82 -0.09
C THR A 206 9.61 -11.34 -0.40
N GLU A 207 9.49 -10.94 -1.67
CA GLU A 207 9.55 -9.54 -2.09
C GLU A 207 8.37 -8.75 -1.50
N VAL A 208 8.70 -7.72 -0.71
CA VAL A 208 7.73 -6.78 -0.14
C VAL A 208 7.67 -5.51 -1.00
N SER A 209 8.82 -4.97 -1.37
CA SER A 209 8.93 -3.73 -2.15
C SER A 209 10.21 -3.77 -2.95
N SER A 210 10.29 -3.00 -4.03
CA SER A 210 11.50 -2.88 -4.82
C SER A 210 11.58 -1.55 -5.55
N GLY A 211 12.77 -1.23 -6.04
CA GLY A 211 12.94 -0.17 -7.01
C GLY A 211 14.19 -0.39 -7.84
N VAL A 212 14.31 0.39 -8.91
CA VAL A 212 15.36 0.22 -9.91
C VAL A 212 16.15 1.51 -10.03
N LEU A 213 17.48 1.40 -10.01
CA LEU A 213 18.39 2.45 -10.43
C LEU A 213 19.20 1.96 -11.62
N GLY A 214 19.27 2.78 -12.66
CA GLY A 214 20.13 2.48 -13.79
C GLY A 214 20.06 3.54 -14.87
N VAL A 215 20.84 3.31 -15.92
CA VAL A 215 20.82 4.12 -17.13
C VAL A 215 19.97 3.40 -18.17
N ASP A 216 18.96 4.08 -18.73
CA ASP A 216 18.23 3.55 -19.87
C ASP A 216 19.15 3.52 -21.10
N GLN A 217 19.21 2.37 -21.79
CA GLN A 217 19.96 2.22 -23.05
C GLN A 217 19.11 2.57 -24.27
#